data_AF-A0A1J7GRJ5-F1
#
_entry.id   AF-A0A1J7GRJ5-F1
#
_cell.length_a   1.000
_cell.length_b   1.000
_cell.length_c   1.000
_cell.angle_alpha   90.00
_cell.angle_beta   90.00
_cell.angle_gamma   90.00
#
_symmetry.space_group_name_H-M   'P 1'
#
loop_
_entity.id
_entity.type
_entity.pdbx_description
1 polymer ?
#
loop_
_entity_poly.entity_id
_entity_poly.type
_entity_poly.pdbx_seq_one_letter_code
_entity_poly.pdbx_strand_id
1 'polypeptide(L)'
;MRLCVFIVVAVLLIFVEKGPTHIEASNSVSAYVQNLIYSNRIAIFSKSYCPYCMHAKGIFRELNEKPFVVELDLRDDGYKIQSHLLDLIGRGTVPQVFVNGKHIGGSDG
;
A
#
# COMPACT_ATOMS: atom_id res chain seq x y z
N MET A 1 26.33 46.64 7.76
CA MET A 1 26.30 45.68 6.63
C MET A 1 26.56 44.24 7.08
N ARG A 2 27.55 43.97 7.94
CA ARG A 2 27.88 42.60 8.39
C ARG A 2 26.81 41.95 9.29
N LEU A 3 26.12 42.72 10.13
CA LEU A 3 25.11 42.19 11.07
C LEU A 3 23.80 41.71 10.41
N CYS A 4 23.35 42.36 9.33
CA CYS A 4 22.16 41.90 8.57
C CYS A 4 22.39 40.55 7.89
N VAL A 5 23.60 40.27 7.40
CA VAL A 5 23.91 39.01 6.72
C VAL A 5 23.82 37.82 7.68
N PHE A 6 24.28 37.98 8.93
CA PHE A 6 24.18 36.92 9.93
C PHE A 6 22.73 36.61 10.32
N ILE A 7 21.86 37.63 10.38
CA ILE A 7 20.43 37.44 10.69
C ILE A 7 19.73 36.73 9.53
N VAL A 8 20.01 37.10 8.28
CA VAL A 8 19.41 36.42 7.10
C VAL A 8 19.88 34.97 6.97
N VAL A 9 21.16 34.69 7.23
CA VAL A 9 21.72 33.32 7.25
C VAL A 9 21.12 32.51 8.39
N ALA A 10 20.99 33.08 9.59
CA ALA A 10 20.37 32.41 10.73
C ALA A 10 18.88 32.10 10.51
N VAL A 11 18.13 33.01 9.87
CA VAL A 11 16.71 32.79 9.53
C VAL A 11 16.57 31.68 8.47
N LEU A 12 17.48 31.61 7.48
CA LEU A 12 17.51 30.53 6.50
C LEU A 12 17.81 29.17 7.12
N LEU A 13 18.66 29.10 8.15
CA LEU A 13 18.96 27.85 8.86
C LEU A 13 17.79 27.33 9.71
N ILE A 14 16.94 28.23 10.26
CA ILE A 14 15.75 27.83 11.03
C ILE A 14 14.70 27.13 10.14
N PHE A 15 14.66 27.40 8.83
CA PHE A 15 13.75 26.73 7.89
C PHE A 15 14.30 25.40 7.32
N VAL A 16 15.57 25.08 7.52
CA VAL A 16 16.24 23.90 6.92
C VAL A 16 16.18 22.65 7.81
N GLU A 17 15.78 22.75 9.08
CA GLU A 17 15.82 21.60 10.01
C GLU A 17 14.56 20.74 10.06
N LYS A 18 13.45 21.13 9.40
CA LYS A 18 12.32 20.20 9.16
C LYS A 18 12.45 19.57 7.78
N GLY A 19 13.56 18.87 7.60
CA GLY A 19 13.64 17.83 6.58
C GLY A 19 12.54 16.77 6.79
N PRO A 20 12.15 16.04 5.74
CA PRO A 20 11.13 15.02 5.86
C PRO A 20 11.56 14.01 6.92
N THR A 21 10.68 13.83 7.91
CA THR A 21 10.75 12.81 8.94
C THR A 21 11.19 11.48 8.34
N HIS A 22 12.33 10.96 8.83
CA HIS A 22 12.87 9.62 8.59
C HIS A 22 12.27 8.86 7.40
N ILE A 23 12.98 8.86 6.26
CA ILE A 23 12.83 7.80 5.27
C ILE A 23 13.45 6.55 5.92
N GLU A 24 12.67 5.82 6.69
CA GLU A 24 13.01 4.45 7.02
C GLU A 24 12.81 3.63 5.75
N ALA A 25 13.91 3.27 5.09
CA ALA A 25 13.94 2.12 4.21
C ALA A 25 13.75 0.86 5.07
N SER A 26 12.52 0.66 5.51
CA SER A 26 12.12 -0.49 6.33
C SER A 26 11.33 -1.43 5.44
N ASN A 27 11.45 -2.74 5.69
CA ASN A 27 10.56 -3.78 5.22
C ASN A 27 9.14 -3.57 5.82
N SER A 28 8.57 -2.38 5.67
CA SER A 28 7.29 -2.00 6.22
C SER A 28 6.19 -2.64 5.39
N VAL A 29 5.16 -3.08 6.11
CA VAL A 29 3.93 -3.60 5.52
C VAL A 29 3.31 -2.58 4.56
N SER A 30 3.38 -1.29 4.89
CA SER A 30 2.88 -0.22 4.03
C SER A 30 3.67 -0.10 2.73
N ALA A 31 5.01 -0.13 2.77
CA ALA A 31 5.83 -0.13 1.55
C ALA A 31 5.58 -1.38 0.71
N TYR A 32 5.44 -2.56 1.33
CA TYR A 32 5.10 -3.80 0.63
C TYR A 32 3.76 -3.69 -0.11
N VAL A 33 2.71 -3.22 0.59
CA VAL A 33 1.37 -3.05 0.02
C VAL A 33 1.38 -2.02 -1.11
N GLN A 34 2.02 -0.86 -0.93
CA GLN A 34 2.15 0.16 -1.98
C GLN A 34 2.90 -0.38 -3.20
N ASN A 35 4.07 -1.01 -2.99
CA ASN A 35 4.87 -1.56 -4.08
C ASN A 35 4.07 -2.59 -4.88
N LEU A 36 3.30 -3.44 -4.19
CA LEU A 36 2.48 -4.45 -4.84
C LEU A 36 1.35 -3.82 -5.67
N ILE A 37 0.65 -2.83 -5.11
CA ILE A 37 -0.45 -2.11 -5.77
C ILE A 37 0.03 -1.35 -7.02
N TYR A 38 1.21 -0.73 -6.97
CA TYR A 38 1.71 0.12 -8.05
C TYR A 38 2.62 -0.60 -9.06
N SER A 39 3.24 -1.72 -8.69
CA SER A 39 4.10 -2.50 -9.60
C SER A 39 3.34 -3.58 -10.39
N ASN A 40 2.11 -3.88 -10.01
CA ASN A 40 1.27 -4.87 -10.69
C ASN A 40 0.04 -4.20 -11.29
N ARG A 41 -0.28 -4.52 -12.55
CA ARG A 41 -1.51 -4.04 -13.21
C ARG A 41 -2.75 -4.43 -12.41
N ILE A 42 -2.78 -5.66 -11.90
CA ILE A 42 -3.87 -6.19 -11.08
C ILE A 42 -3.25 -6.84 -9.85
N ALA A 43 -3.71 -6.42 -8.68
CA ALA A 43 -3.28 -6.92 -7.38
C ALA A 43 -4.49 -7.38 -6.58
N ILE A 44 -4.41 -8.57 -5.99
CA ILE A 44 -5.48 -9.17 -5.19
C ILE A 44 -4.93 -9.59 -3.83
N PHE A 45 -5.43 -8.99 -2.77
CA PHE A 45 -5.25 -9.49 -1.42
C PHE A 45 -6.37 -10.50 -1.13
N SER A 46 -5.97 -11.72 -0.77
CA SER A 46 -6.80 -12.93 -0.79
C SER A 46 -6.58 -13.76 0.48
N LYS A 47 -7.45 -14.76 0.68
CA LYS A 47 -7.15 -15.92 1.53
C LYS A 47 -7.44 -17.21 0.77
N SER A 48 -6.58 -18.21 0.93
CA SER A 48 -6.58 -19.43 0.12
C SER A 48 -7.89 -20.22 0.23
N TYR A 49 -8.50 -20.21 1.41
CA TYR A 49 -9.75 -20.90 1.72
C TYR A 49 -11.03 -20.09 1.39
N CYS A 50 -10.91 -18.82 1.00
CA CYS A 50 -12.07 -17.93 0.90
C CYS A 50 -12.80 -18.11 -0.45
N PRO A 51 -14.09 -18.49 -0.46
CA PRO A 51 -14.84 -18.70 -1.70
C PRO A 51 -15.01 -17.43 -2.53
N TYR A 52 -15.17 -16.27 -1.89
CA TYR A 52 -15.21 -14.97 -2.57
C TYR A 52 -13.89 -14.62 -3.26
N CYS A 53 -12.76 -14.98 -2.65
CA CYS A 53 -11.45 -14.81 -3.27
C CYS A 53 -11.26 -15.74 -4.47
N MET A 54 -11.72 -16.99 -4.37
CA MET A 54 -11.71 -17.93 -5.49
C MET A 54 -12.55 -17.40 -6.68
N HIS A 55 -13.73 -16.85 -6.40
CA HIS A 55 -14.57 -16.21 -7.40
C HIS A 55 -13.85 -15.03 -8.08
N ALA A 56 -13.30 -14.09 -7.30
CA ALA A 56 -12.59 -12.93 -7.85
C ALA A 56 -11.41 -13.35 -8.75
N LYS A 57 -10.61 -14.34 -8.32
CA LYS A 57 -9.54 -14.93 -9.15
C LYS A 57 -10.08 -15.57 -10.43
N GLY A 58 -11.24 -16.23 -10.35
CA GLY A 58 -11.94 -16.82 -11.48
C GLY A 58 -12.31 -15.81 -12.57
N ILE A 59 -12.86 -14.66 -12.19
CA ILE A 59 -13.21 -13.57 -13.12
C ILE A 59 -11.98 -13.15 -13.93
N PHE A 60 -10.85 -12.88 -13.27
CA PHE A 60 -9.64 -12.47 -14.00
C PHE A 60 -9.09 -13.56 -14.91
N ARG A 61 -9.21 -14.84 -14.51
CA ARG A 61 -8.86 -15.97 -15.36
C ARG A 61 -9.74 -16.03 -16.61
N GLU A 62 -11.04 -15.79 -16.49
CA GLU A 62 -11.98 -15.74 -17.63
C GLU A 62 -11.66 -14.58 -18.59
N LEU A 63 -11.21 -13.45 -18.04
CA LEU A 63 -10.72 -12.30 -18.82
C LEU A 63 -9.31 -12.49 -19.40
N ASN A 64 -8.71 -13.67 -19.20
CA ASN A 64 -7.34 -13.99 -19.63
C ASN A 64 -6.27 -13.03 -19.05
N GLU A 65 -6.56 -12.47 -17.88
CA GLU A 65 -5.67 -11.61 -17.10
C GLU A 65 -4.94 -12.43 -16.03
N LYS A 66 -3.75 -11.97 -15.63
CA LYS A 66 -2.91 -12.65 -14.62
C LYS A 66 -2.66 -11.72 -13.43
N PRO A 67 -3.54 -11.74 -12.41
CA PRO A 67 -3.37 -10.91 -11.23
C PRO A 67 -2.20 -11.38 -10.36
N PHE A 68 -1.53 -10.44 -9.70
CA PHE A 68 -0.63 -10.75 -8.60
C PHE A 68 -1.47 -10.99 -7.34
N VAL A 69 -1.39 -12.20 -6.77
CA VAL A 69 -2.21 -12.61 -5.63
C VAL A 69 -1.34 -12.74 -4.39
N VAL A 70 -1.79 -12.15 -3.29
CA VAL A 70 -1.23 -12.39 -1.94
C VAL A 70 -2.23 -13.16 -1.12
N GLU A 71 -1.91 -14.40 -0.78
CA GLU A 71 -2.68 -15.21 0.16
C GLU A 71 -2.24 -14.86 1.58
N LEU A 72 -3.04 -14.02 2.26
CA LEU A 72 -2.70 -13.47 3.58
C LEU A 72 -2.64 -14.53 4.68
N ASP A 73 -3.43 -15.59 4.54
CA ASP A 73 -3.46 -16.73 5.47
C ASP A 73 -2.20 -17.61 5.38
N LEU A 74 -1.41 -17.47 4.32
CA LEU A 74 -0.17 -18.21 4.10
C LEU A 74 1.09 -17.39 4.42
N ARG A 75 0.92 -16.22 5.07
CA ARG A 75 2.01 -15.33 5.45
C ARG A 75 2.01 -15.05 6.94
N ASP A 76 3.19 -15.07 7.56
CA ASP A 76 3.36 -14.73 8.98
C ASP A 76 2.93 -13.30 9.31
N ASP A 77 3.10 -12.37 8.36
CA ASP A 77 2.72 -10.96 8.48
C ASP A 77 1.36 -10.62 7.87
N GLY A 78 0.60 -11.63 7.43
CA GLY A 78 -0.67 -11.45 6.72
C GLY A 78 -1.69 -10.63 7.50
N TYR A 79 -1.74 -10.79 8.83
CA TYR A 79 -2.62 -9.99 9.70
C TYR A 79 -2.22 -8.50 9.70
N LYS A 80 -0.92 -8.18 9.64
CA LYS A 80 -0.46 -6.79 9.58
C LYS A 80 -0.84 -6.16 8.25
N ILE A 81 -0.70 -6.91 7.16
CA ILE A 81 -1.15 -6.48 5.83
C ILE A 81 -2.66 -6.22 5.86
N GLN A 82 -3.45 -7.13 6.45
CA GLN A 82 -4.89 -6.98 6.57
C GLN A 82 -5.29 -5.75 7.41
N SER A 83 -4.58 -5.48 8.51
CA SER A 83 -4.75 -4.26 9.30
C SER A 83 -4.39 -3.01 8.49
N HIS A 84 -3.28 -3.03 7.75
CA HIS A 84 -2.92 -1.89 6.90
C HIS A 84 -3.94 -1.63 5.79
N LEU A 85 -4.54 -2.68 5.21
CA LEU A 85 -5.66 -2.53 4.27
C LEU A 85 -6.87 -1.87 4.94
N LEU A 86 -7.21 -2.27 6.18
CA LEU A 86 -8.28 -1.61 6.94
C LEU A 86 -8.00 -0.11 7.09
N ASP A 87 -6.77 0.29 7.41
CA ASP A 87 -6.39 1.69 7.53
C ASP A 87 -6.42 2.44 6.19
N LEU A 88 -5.96 1.78 5.11
CA LEU A 88 -5.81 2.39 3.78
C LEU A 88 -7.14 2.61 3.05
N ILE A 89 -8.06 1.64 3.12
CA ILE A 89 -9.31 1.62 2.34
C ILE A 89 -10.57 1.49 3.20
N GLY A 90 -10.44 1.50 4.53
CA GLY A 90 -11.57 1.39 5.46
C GLY A 90 -12.19 -0.01 5.53
N ARG A 91 -11.55 -1.03 4.93
CA ARG A 91 -12.08 -2.40 4.87
C ARG A 91 -10.95 -3.43 5.03
N GLY A 92 -11.09 -4.30 6.02
CA GLY A 92 -10.15 -5.39 6.30
C GLY A 92 -10.60 -6.76 5.78
N THR A 93 -11.73 -6.88 5.09
CA THR A 93 -12.19 -8.17 4.54
C THR A 93 -11.44 -8.52 3.26
N VAL A 94 -11.43 -9.79 2.87
CA VAL A 94 -10.92 -10.24 1.56
C VAL A 94 -12.07 -10.77 0.70
N PRO A 95 -11.99 -10.69 -0.64
CA PRO A 95 -10.89 -10.13 -1.43
C PRO A 95 -10.79 -8.60 -1.34
N GLN A 96 -9.60 -8.04 -1.59
CA GLN A 96 -9.43 -6.63 -1.96
C GLN A 96 -8.66 -6.54 -3.26
N VAL A 97 -9.25 -5.87 -4.25
CA VAL A 97 -8.74 -5.81 -5.63
C VAL A 97 -8.32 -4.40 -5.98
N PHE A 98 -7.12 -4.29 -6.55
CA PHE A 98 -6.58 -3.06 -7.12
C PHE A 98 -6.26 -3.26 -8.59
N VAL A 99 -6.61 -2.28 -9.42
CA VAL A 99 -6.32 -2.25 -10.86
C VAL A 99 -5.66 -0.92 -11.19
N ASN A 100 -4.47 -0.95 -11.78
CA ASN A 100 -3.67 0.23 -12.12
C ASN A 100 -3.51 1.20 -10.93
N GLY A 101 -3.20 0.65 -9.74
CA GLY A 101 -3.06 1.44 -8.52
C GLY A 101 -4.36 1.93 -7.87
N LYS A 102 -5.52 1.73 -8.51
CA LYS A 102 -6.83 2.15 -7.98
C LYS A 102 -7.52 0.99 -7.28
N HIS A 103 -8.05 1.23 -6.08
CA HIS A 103 -8.91 0.29 -5.38
C HIS A 103 -10.26 0.15 -6.10
N ILE A 104 -10.65 -1.07 -6.45
CA ILE A 104 -11.91 -1.38 -7.14
C ILE A 104 -12.94 -1.97 -6.19
N GLY A 105 -12.51 -2.61 -5.10
CA GLY A 105 -13.39 -3.14 -4.06
C GLY A 105 -13.07 -4.59 -3.66
N GLY A 106 -14.01 -5.19 -2.93
CA GLY A 106 -14.01 -6.61 -2.58
C GLY A 106 -15.07 -7.39 -3.34
N SER A 107 -15.65 -8.41 -2.71
CA SER A 107 -16.72 -9.23 -3.35
C SER A 107 -18.13 -8.65 -3.20
N ASP A 108 -18.32 -7.69 -2.29
CA ASP A 108 -19.61 -7.08 -1.99
C ASP A 108 -19.72 -5.73 -2.72
N GLY A 109 -19.71 -5.76 -4.06
CA GLY A 109 -19.78 -4.55 -4.89
C GLY A 109 -20.80 -3.52 -4.39
#